data_AF-A0A345VD95-F1
#
_entry.id   AF-A0A345VD95-F1
#
_cell.length_a   1.000
_cell.length_b   1.000
_cell.length_c   1.000
_cell.angle_alpha   90.00
_cell.angle_beta   90.00
_cell.angle_gamma   90.00
#
_symmetry.space_group_name_H-M   'P 1'
#
loop_
_entity.id
_entity.type
_entity.pdbx_description
1 polymer ?
#
loop_
_entity_poly.entity_id
_entity_poly.type
_entity_poly.pdbx_seq_one_letter_code
_entity_poly.pdbx_strand_id
1 'polypeptide(L)'
;MDPIKNMISATDPVHNDPSVPDGEAALRRMLTEPREFSDKLPHNVVSLRDRKHRRARLAGVLTLAAAAVTAGVLVATNLGALTTAPAPANTGTVTASATATPSATATPAPAAPWTSFTDATGQATFELPTAWTVSQTPATIDGGSYNTVEVKNPGGKTMSTLSLAYEGAGGPSCPDPKPFSTLDSVVVDIPQKAAKLRESPRGPSAFVYRIVQGDKVYGSMALTDLGLDTGTTTCGLYNGILGPDNAPFTHFGDALWLTPDGQDAAHTFITIAEAKAYMQTQEYQDIKRMLISLALRPVKAAAAPRFVTLDGSASFELPAGWTAKGVPAGTPEFPATGVDVFNEDNKKVANLYYGYGTGLGGGCGPEKYTATELDTASSSLDADWAVQAGVRFSYRVLDQTSVGKGFSYQVGLVDKSSGQPTNSCLMYSVVNGAPRGSLSFADRSSKSADEPVFASMTEARAYMETPEYLKLKTMIRSLKISS
;
A
#
# COMPACT_ATOMS: atom_id res chain seq x y z
N MET A 1 -76.44 -48.08 -18.89
CA MET A 1 -75.83 -46.98 -18.11
C MET A 1 -74.64 -46.48 -18.92
N ASP A 2 -74.63 -45.18 -19.21
CA ASP A 2 -74.02 -44.61 -20.41
C ASP A 2 -72.51 -44.34 -20.27
N PRO A 3 -71.63 -45.00 -21.04
CA PRO A 3 -70.16 -44.86 -20.92
C PRO A 3 -69.64 -43.46 -21.29
N ILE A 4 -70.47 -42.63 -21.93
CA ILE A 4 -70.10 -41.26 -22.31
C ILE A 4 -70.05 -40.32 -21.09
N LYS A 5 -70.84 -40.61 -20.04
CA LYS A 5 -70.89 -39.75 -18.85
C LYS A 5 -69.61 -39.83 -17.99
N ASN A 6 -68.89 -40.95 -18.05
CA ASN A 6 -67.63 -41.14 -17.31
C ASN A 6 -66.40 -40.55 -18.02
N MET A 7 -66.48 -40.25 -19.32
CA MET A 7 -65.36 -39.61 -20.04
C MET A 7 -65.36 -38.09 -19.92
N ILE A 8 -66.51 -37.48 -19.62
CA ILE A 8 -66.63 -36.01 -19.50
C ILE A 8 -66.22 -35.53 -18.09
N SER A 9 -66.34 -36.37 -17.05
CA SER A 9 -65.92 -36.05 -15.68
C SER A 9 -64.42 -36.16 -15.42
N ALA A 10 -63.64 -36.75 -16.35
CA ALA A 10 -62.19 -36.93 -16.20
C ALA A 10 -61.36 -35.77 -16.79
N THR A 11 -62.01 -34.77 -17.38
CA THR A 11 -61.34 -33.67 -18.12
C THR A 11 -61.82 -32.30 -17.64
N ASP A 12 -62.12 -32.16 -16.36
CA ASP A 12 -62.39 -30.87 -15.73
C ASP A 12 -61.06 -30.25 -15.24
N PRO A 13 -60.53 -29.21 -15.91
CA PRO A 13 -59.24 -28.61 -15.57
C PRO A 13 -59.27 -27.76 -14.29
N VAL A 14 -60.40 -27.72 -13.56
CA VAL A 14 -60.58 -26.90 -12.35
C VAL A 14 -60.57 -27.75 -11.07
N HIS A 15 -60.37 -29.06 -11.15
CA HIS A 15 -60.26 -29.91 -9.97
C HIS A 15 -58.89 -29.73 -9.30
N ASN A 16 -58.85 -28.94 -8.22
CA ASN A 16 -57.67 -28.75 -7.39
C ASN A 16 -57.29 -30.06 -6.69
N ASP A 17 -56.28 -30.74 -7.22
CA ASP A 17 -55.62 -31.87 -6.55
C ASP A 17 -54.80 -31.33 -5.36
N PRO A 18 -55.15 -31.66 -4.10
CA PRO A 18 -54.46 -31.15 -2.91
C PRO A 18 -53.03 -31.71 -2.77
N SER A 19 -52.59 -32.62 -3.65
CA SER A 19 -51.22 -33.14 -3.68
C SER A 19 -50.27 -32.34 -4.59
N VAL A 20 -50.78 -31.41 -5.40
CA VAL A 20 -49.97 -30.56 -6.28
C VAL A 20 -49.70 -29.21 -5.59
N PRO A 21 -48.43 -28.82 -5.37
CA PRO A 21 -48.10 -27.56 -4.72
C PRO A 21 -48.62 -26.35 -5.51
N ASP A 22 -49.37 -25.48 -4.83
CA ASP A 22 -49.87 -24.22 -5.40
C ASP A 22 -48.71 -23.30 -5.78
N GLY A 23 -48.47 -23.18 -7.08
CA GLY A 23 -47.42 -22.35 -7.65
C GLY A 23 -47.60 -20.86 -7.36
N GLU A 24 -48.84 -20.39 -7.15
CA GLU A 24 -49.10 -18.99 -6.84
C GLU A 24 -48.77 -18.68 -5.37
N ALA A 25 -49.06 -19.62 -4.46
CA ALA A 25 -48.62 -19.54 -3.07
C ALA A 25 -47.09 -19.58 -2.95
N ALA A 26 -46.41 -20.42 -3.75
CA ALA A 26 -44.95 -20.48 -3.80
C ALA A 26 -44.33 -19.17 -4.31
N LEU A 27 -44.93 -18.56 -5.34
CA LEU A 27 -44.46 -17.30 -5.91
C LEU A 27 -44.68 -16.12 -4.97
N ARG A 28 -45.82 -16.05 -4.28
CA ARG A 28 -46.08 -15.02 -3.25
C ARG A 28 -45.06 -15.14 -2.12
N ARG A 29 -44.75 -16.35 -1.67
CA ARG A 29 -43.75 -16.59 -0.61
C ARG A 29 -42.36 -16.09 -1.00
N MET A 30 -41.94 -16.33 -2.26
CA MET A 30 -40.68 -15.80 -2.79
C MET A 30 -40.61 -14.27 -2.87
N LEU A 31 -41.75 -13.59 -3.03
CA LEU A 31 -41.82 -12.15 -3.23
C LEU A 31 -42.04 -11.36 -1.93
N THR A 32 -42.60 -11.99 -0.88
CA THR A 32 -42.92 -11.32 0.38
C THR A 32 -41.98 -11.64 1.54
N GLU A 33 -41.16 -12.69 1.47
CA GLU A 33 -40.19 -13.00 2.53
C GLU A 33 -38.93 -12.11 2.43
N PRO A 34 -38.48 -11.46 3.52
CA PRO A 34 -37.24 -10.68 3.54
C PRO A 34 -36.04 -11.56 3.21
N ARG A 35 -35.19 -11.09 2.28
CA ARG A 35 -33.92 -11.76 1.92
C ARG A 35 -32.95 -11.74 3.11
N GLU A 36 -32.96 -12.78 3.94
CA GLU A 36 -31.82 -13.13 4.78
C GLU A 36 -30.79 -13.90 3.95
N PHE A 37 -29.80 -13.20 3.41
CA PHE A 37 -28.58 -13.82 2.89
C PHE A 37 -27.71 -14.26 4.07
N SER A 38 -27.87 -15.50 4.51
CA SER A 38 -26.85 -16.19 5.31
C SER A 38 -25.84 -16.85 4.37
N ASP A 39 -24.77 -16.12 4.01
CA ASP A 39 -23.59 -16.64 3.31
C ASP A 39 -22.76 -17.57 4.23
N LYS A 40 -23.30 -18.74 4.55
CA LYS A 40 -22.53 -19.85 5.11
C LYS A 40 -22.64 -21.05 4.19
N LEU A 41 -21.70 -21.12 3.25
CA LEU A 41 -21.44 -22.36 2.52
C LEU A 41 -20.91 -23.43 3.50
N PRO A 42 -21.36 -24.69 3.39
CA PRO A 42 -20.84 -25.77 4.22
C PRO A 42 -19.33 -25.99 3.96
N HIS A 43 -18.59 -26.36 5.00
CA HIS A 43 -17.11 -26.39 5.07
C HIS A 43 -16.40 -27.31 4.06
N ASN A 44 -17.13 -28.00 3.18
CA ASN A 44 -16.64 -28.98 2.22
C ASN A 44 -16.83 -28.59 0.75
N VAL A 45 -17.38 -27.40 0.45
CA VAL A 45 -17.60 -26.96 -0.95
C VAL A 45 -16.52 -25.97 -1.37
N VAL A 46 -15.54 -26.46 -2.12
CA VAL A 46 -14.47 -25.65 -2.71
C VAL A 46 -15.06 -24.72 -3.78
N SER A 47 -14.80 -23.42 -3.66
CA SER A 47 -15.35 -22.43 -4.57
C SER A 47 -14.86 -22.62 -6.01
N LEU A 48 -15.68 -22.23 -6.99
CA LEU A 48 -15.29 -22.25 -8.40
C LEU A 48 -14.08 -21.33 -8.70
N ARG A 49 -13.86 -20.29 -7.87
CA ARG A 49 -12.66 -19.43 -7.90
C ARG A 49 -11.40 -20.21 -7.54
N ASP A 50 -11.45 -21.06 -6.51
CA ASP A 50 -10.31 -21.87 -6.08
C ASP A 50 -9.91 -22.94 -7.10
N ARG A 51 -10.90 -23.53 -7.81
CA ARG A 51 -10.62 -24.44 -8.94
C ARG A 51 -9.93 -23.73 -10.10
N LYS A 52 -10.26 -22.46 -10.36
CA LYS A 52 -9.65 -21.67 -11.44
C LYS A 52 -8.19 -21.31 -11.11
N HIS A 53 -7.89 -20.99 -9.85
CA HIS A 53 -6.52 -20.71 -9.40
C HIS A 53 -5.62 -21.95 -9.39
N ARG A 54 -6.13 -23.15 -9.06
CA ARG A 54 -5.32 -24.39 -9.14
C ARG A 54 -4.93 -24.76 -10.56
N ARG A 55 -5.80 -24.53 -11.55
CA ARG A 55 -5.48 -24.79 -12.97
C ARG A 55 -4.44 -23.81 -13.53
N ALA A 56 -4.47 -22.55 -13.11
CA ALA A 56 -3.45 -21.57 -13.50
C ALA A 56 -2.05 -21.90 -12.94
N ARG A 57 -1.97 -22.46 -11.72
CA ARG A 57 -0.69 -22.85 -11.11
C ARG A 57 -0.03 -24.07 -11.77
N LEU A 58 -0.82 -25.05 -12.22
CA LEU A 58 -0.28 -26.22 -12.93
C LEU A 58 0.21 -25.88 -14.35
N ALA A 59 -0.37 -24.87 -15.01
CA ALA A 59 0.09 -24.41 -16.32
C ALA A 59 1.43 -23.62 -16.25
N GLY A 60 1.69 -22.90 -15.16
CA GLY A 60 2.92 -22.13 -14.98
C GLY A 60 4.18 -22.96 -14.63
N VAL A 61 4.01 -24.17 -14.08
CA VAL A 61 5.14 -25.06 -13.73
C VAL A 61 5.70 -25.80 -14.96
N LEU A 62 4.89 -26.01 -16.00
CA LEU A 62 5.31 -26.73 -17.21
C LEU A 62 6.11 -25.88 -18.20
N THR A 63 6.04 -24.55 -18.13
CA THR A 63 6.78 -23.66 -19.05
C THR A 63 8.20 -23.30 -18.60
N LEU A 64 8.55 -23.51 -17.32
CA LEU A 64 9.89 -23.24 -16.79
C LEU A 64 10.87 -24.42 -16.89
N ALA A 65 10.38 -25.64 -17.17
CA ALA A 65 11.24 -26.82 -17.34
C ALA A 65 11.94 -26.89 -18.72
N ALA A 66 11.55 -26.04 -19.69
CA ALA A 66 12.12 -26.05 -21.05
C ALA A 66 13.31 -25.08 -21.24
N ALA A 67 13.58 -24.17 -20.29
CA ALA A 67 14.63 -23.16 -20.44
C ALA A 67 15.95 -23.49 -19.70
N ALA A 68 15.99 -24.54 -18.89
CA ALA A 68 17.16 -24.87 -18.05
C ALA A 68 18.17 -25.84 -18.68
N VAL A 69 17.97 -26.28 -19.94
CA VAL A 69 18.83 -27.31 -20.59
C VAL A 69 19.90 -26.70 -21.52
N THR A 70 19.91 -25.38 -21.76
CA THR A 70 20.84 -24.75 -22.73
C THR A 70 21.95 -23.88 -22.15
N ALA A 71 22.06 -23.73 -20.81
CA ALA A 71 23.11 -22.93 -20.16
C ALA A 71 24.10 -23.76 -19.32
N GLY A 72 24.26 -25.05 -19.65
CA GLY A 72 25.04 -26.03 -18.85
C GLY A 72 26.33 -26.53 -19.50
N VAL A 73 26.92 -25.83 -20.48
CA VAL A 73 28.19 -26.22 -21.12
C VAL A 73 28.96 -24.97 -21.50
N LEU A 74 29.87 -24.47 -20.64
CA LEU A 74 31.08 -23.68 -20.96
C LEU A 74 31.60 -22.87 -19.76
N VAL A 75 32.09 -23.52 -18.69
CA VAL A 75 33.25 -23.04 -17.92
C VAL A 75 33.85 -24.25 -17.17
N ALA A 76 34.80 -24.94 -17.80
CA ALA A 76 35.64 -25.92 -17.12
C ALA A 76 37.00 -25.99 -17.81
N THR A 77 37.92 -25.08 -17.46
CA THR A 77 39.38 -25.27 -17.56
C THR A 77 40.10 -24.07 -16.95
N ASN A 78 40.54 -24.18 -15.69
CA ASN A 78 41.82 -23.66 -15.19
C ASN A 78 41.85 -23.62 -13.66
N LEU A 79 42.23 -24.73 -13.02
CA LEU A 79 42.94 -24.67 -11.74
C LEU A 79 44.05 -25.70 -11.78
N GLY A 80 45.29 -25.20 -11.68
CA GLY A 80 46.52 -25.97 -11.70
C GLY A 80 46.73 -26.78 -10.41
N ALA A 81 47.72 -27.67 -10.48
CA ALA A 81 48.06 -28.65 -9.45
C ALA A 81 48.48 -27.99 -8.12
N LEU A 82 47.83 -28.38 -7.03
CA LEU A 82 48.30 -28.13 -5.67
C LEU A 82 49.12 -29.32 -5.18
N THR A 83 50.33 -28.98 -4.76
CA THR A 83 51.40 -29.79 -4.23
C THR A 83 51.12 -30.28 -2.80
N THR A 84 51.39 -31.57 -2.60
CA THR A 84 51.82 -32.30 -1.38
C THR A 84 51.59 -31.74 0.02
N ALA A 85 50.96 -32.60 0.83
CA ALA A 85 50.80 -32.56 2.28
C ALA A 85 52.13 -32.60 3.08
N PRO A 86 52.09 -32.13 4.34
CA PRO A 86 52.88 -32.70 5.42
C PRO A 86 52.03 -33.41 6.49
N ALA A 87 52.67 -34.41 7.10
CA ALA A 87 52.17 -35.34 8.11
C ALA A 87 52.05 -34.71 9.53
N PRO A 88 51.41 -35.41 10.51
CA PRO A 88 51.00 -34.82 11.78
C PRO A 88 52.09 -34.93 12.86
N ALA A 89 52.10 -34.00 13.83
CA ALA A 89 52.90 -34.16 15.04
C ALA A 89 52.30 -33.45 16.26
N ASN A 90 52.22 -34.23 17.33
CA ASN A 90 52.41 -33.89 18.75
C ASN A 90 51.19 -33.47 19.60
N THR A 91 50.69 -34.50 20.28
CA THR A 91 50.15 -34.46 21.65
C THR A 91 51.09 -33.73 22.61
N GLY A 92 50.62 -32.62 23.20
CA GLY A 92 51.20 -31.99 24.39
C GLY A 92 50.19 -32.00 25.53
N THR A 93 50.57 -32.64 26.64
CA THR A 93 49.80 -32.85 27.86
C THR A 93 50.11 -31.77 28.91
N VAL A 94 49.04 -31.33 29.59
CA VAL A 94 48.91 -30.70 30.94
C VAL A 94 49.61 -29.35 31.21
N THR A 95 48.83 -28.36 31.67
CA THR A 95 49.01 -27.70 32.99
C THR A 95 47.68 -27.05 33.39
N ALA A 96 47.19 -27.41 34.58
CA ALA A 96 46.00 -26.84 35.20
C ALA A 96 46.35 -25.72 36.18
N SER A 97 45.34 -24.88 36.43
CA SER A 97 45.12 -24.06 37.63
C SER A 97 45.75 -22.67 37.68
N ALA A 98 44.90 -21.68 37.40
CA ALA A 98 44.97 -20.36 38.05
C ALA A 98 43.59 -20.08 38.66
N THR A 99 43.56 -20.08 39.99
CA THR A 99 42.43 -19.69 40.82
C THR A 99 42.07 -18.22 40.56
N ALA A 100 40.87 -17.95 40.06
CA ALA A 100 40.35 -16.59 39.91
C ALA A 100 39.88 -16.06 41.27
N THR A 101 40.56 -15.04 41.77
CA THR A 101 40.14 -14.21 42.90
C THR A 101 38.85 -13.46 42.54
N PRO A 102 37.83 -13.39 43.41
CA PRO A 102 36.59 -12.66 43.11
C PRO A 102 36.88 -11.16 42.99
N SER A 103 36.64 -10.61 41.81
CA SER A 103 36.75 -9.18 41.51
C SER A 103 35.57 -8.43 42.12
N ALA A 104 35.86 -7.23 42.63
CA ALA A 104 34.96 -6.38 43.38
C ALA A 104 33.64 -6.07 42.64
N THR A 105 32.56 -6.03 43.42
CA THR A 105 31.24 -5.53 43.03
C THR A 105 31.38 -4.16 42.37
N ALA A 106 31.14 -4.08 41.06
CA ALA A 106 31.11 -2.82 40.33
C ALA A 106 29.94 -1.97 40.83
N THR A 107 30.27 -0.83 41.43
CA THR A 107 29.33 0.25 41.71
C THR A 107 28.61 0.64 40.41
N PRO A 108 27.27 0.74 40.38
CA PRO A 108 26.54 1.07 39.16
C PRO A 108 26.98 2.44 38.62
N ALA A 109 27.38 2.47 37.35
CA ALA A 109 27.73 3.69 36.65
C ALA A 109 26.51 4.64 36.66
N PRO A 110 26.71 5.97 36.84
CA PRO A 110 25.62 6.94 36.76
C PRO A 110 24.87 6.80 35.43
N ALA A 111 23.53 6.81 35.50
CA ALA A 111 22.71 6.81 34.29
C ALA A 111 23.12 7.97 33.38
N ALA A 112 23.39 7.67 32.10
CA ALA A 112 23.75 8.70 31.13
C ALA A 112 22.63 9.76 31.06
N PRO A 113 22.97 11.07 30.97
CA PRO A 113 21.96 12.09 30.71
C PRO A 113 21.32 11.84 29.34
N TRP A 114 20.02 12.15 29.23
CA TRP A 114 19.21 11.98 28.01
C TRP A 114 18.79 13.34 27.49
N THR A 115 18.73 13.48 26.17
CA THR A 115 18.21 14.66 25.48
C THR A 115 17.10 14.27 24.52
N SER A 116 16.17 15.18 24.27
CA SER A 116 15.20 15.03 23.20
C SER A 116 15.79 15.54 21.89
N PHE A 117 15.43 14.89 20.80
CA PHE A 117 15.78 15.26 19.45
C PHE A 117 14.52 15.31 18.59
N THR A 118 14.34 16.41 17.88
CA THR A 118 13.29 16.58 16.87
C THR A 118 13.95 16.70 15.51
N ASP A 119 13.44 15.94 14.54
CA ASP A 119 14.00 15.92 13.21
C ASP A 119 13.71 17.21 12.42
N ALA A 120 14.45 17.46 11.34
CA ALA A 120 14.32 18.67 10.53
C ALA A 120 12.92 18.89 9.92
N THR A 121 12.10 17.84 9.75
CA THR A 121 10.72 17.97 9.27
C THR A 121 9.73 18.23 10.40
N GLY A 122 10.13 18.04 11.65
CA GLY A 122 9.27 18.13 12.83
C GLY A 122 8.27 16.96 12.96
N GLN A 123 8.40 15.91 12.16
CA GLN A 123 7.51 14.74 12.15
C GLN A 123 7.88 13.74 13.25
N ALA A 124 9.16 13.61 13.56
CA ALA A 124 9.66 12.62 14.50
C ALA A 124 10.37 13.30 15.66
N THR A 125 10.06 12.83 16.87
CA THR A 125 10.78 13.21 18.09
C THR A 125 11.11 11.95 18.87
N PHE A 126 12.33 11.84 19.37
CA PHE A 126 12.77 10.73 20.23
C PHE A 126 13.81 11.22 21.24
N GLU A 127 14.08 10.42 22.26
CA GLU A 127 15.14 10.65 23.23
C GLU A 127 16.39 9.83 22.89
N LEU A 128 17.57 10.36 23.16
CA LEU A 128 18.83 9.65 23.04
C LEU A 128 19.82 10.08 24.14
N PRO A 129 20.83 9.25 24.48
CA PRO A 129 21.90 9.65 25.38
C PRO A 129 22.61 10.91 24.86
N THR A 130 22.91 11.87 25.74
CA THR A 130 23.54 13.15 25.35
C THR A 130 24.92 12.97 24.71
N ALA A 131 25.59 11.85 24.99
CA ALA A 131 26.89 11.54 24.38
C ALA A 131 26.77 11.02 22.94
N TRP A 132 25.57 10.69 22.47
CA TRP A 132 25.34 10.20 21.10
C TRP A 132 25.15 11.37 20.13
N THR A 133 25.50 11.15 18.88
CA THR A 133 25.43 12.16 17.82
C THR A 133 24.38 11.79 16.79
N VAL A 134 23.73 12.80 16.21
CA VAL A 134 22.73 12.63 15.16
C VAL A 134 23.20 13.30 13.88
N SER A 135 23.08 12.60 12.75
CA SER A 135 23.23 13.15 11.40
C SER A 135 21.88 13.05 10.69
N GLN A 136 21.52 14.06 9.89
CA GLN A 136 20.28 14.07 9.13
C GLN A 136 20.52 14.34 7.66
N THR A 137 19.72 13.70 6.82
CA THR A 137 19.62 13.96 5.39
C THR A 137 18.16 14.28 5.05
N PRO A 138 17.71 15.52 5.27
CA PRO A 138 16.36 15.93 4.92
C PRO A 138 16.19 15.98 3.40
N ALA A 139 15.05 15.49 2.91
CA ALA A 139 14.68 15.55 1.51
C ALA A 139 13.23 16.02 1.36
N THR A 140 12.93 16.70 0.27
CA THR A 140 11.55 17.07 -0.09
C THR A 140 11.22 16.39 -1.40
N ILE A 141 10.11 15.67 -1.43
CA ILE A 141 9.53 15.13 -2.66
C ILE A 141 8.13 15.71 -2.75
N ASP A 142 7.73 16.19 -3.92
CA ASP A 142 6.44 16.84 -4.17
C ASP A 142 5.25 16.14 -3.49
N GLY A 143 4.76 16.74 -2.39
CA GLY A 143 3.66 16.21 -1.56
C GLY A 143 4.05 15.71 -0.16
N GLY A 144 5.34 15.69 0.22
CA GLY A 144 5.77 15.34 1.57
C GLY A 144 7.24 15.66 1.88
N SER A 145 7.53 15.88 3.16
CA SER A 145 8.91 15.95 3.66
C SER A 145 9.34 14.57 4.17
N TYR A 146 10.58 14.22 3.85
CA TYR A 146 11.23 12.95 4.15
C TYR A 146 12.52 13.24 4.89
N ASN A 147 12.93 12.34 5.77
CA ASN A 147 14.18 12.49 6.49
C ASN A 147 14.77 11.14 6.79
N THR A 148 16.08 11.03 6.60
CA THR A 148 16.87 9.92 7.11
C THR A 148 17.76 10.47 8.21
N VAL A 149 17.65 9.88 9.40
CA VAL A 149 18.34 10.29 10.60
C VAL A 149 19.19 9.15 11.09
N GLU A 150 20.49 9.33 11.13
CA GLU A 150 21.45 8.35 11.61
C GLU A 150 21.89 8.72 13.03
N VAL A 151 21.78 7.78 13.96
CA VAL A 151 22.18 7.95 15.36
C VAL A 151 23.44 7.13 15.63
N LYS A 152 24.50 7.78 16.11
CA LYS A 152 25.79 7.15 16.42
C LYS A 152 26.16 7.29 17.89
N ASN A 153 26.79 6.25 18.44
CA ASN A 153 27.37 6.32 19.78
C ASN A 153 28.69 7.14 19.79
N PRO A 154 29.31 7.40 20.96
CA PRO A 154 30.55 8.17 21.04
C PRO A 154 31.74 7.52 20.32
N GLY A 155 31.67 6.21 20.07
CA GLY A 155 32.65 5.47 19.29
C GLY A 155 32.44 5.56 17.77
N GLY A 156 31.45 6.33 17.31
CA GLY A 156 31.12 6.50 15.89
C GLY A 156 30.37 5.33 15.26
N LYS A 157 29.98 4.31 16.04
CA LYS A 157 29.16 3.19 15.56
C LYS A 157 27.71 3.65 15.42
N THR A 158 27.09 3.36 14.28
CA THR A 158 25.67 3.58 14.04
C THR A 158 24.84 2.62 14.88
N MET A 159 23.97 3.19 15.70
CA MET A 159 23.12 2.47 16.64
C MET A 159 21.70 2.28 16.11
N SER A 160 21.23 3.25 15.32
CA SER A 160 19.93 3.19 14.66
C SER A 160 19.85 4.19 13.50
N THR A 161 19.00 3.89 12.54
CA THR A 161 18.52 4.78 11.51
C THR A 161 17.01 4.96 11.64
N LEU A 162 16.55 6.22 11.67
CA LEU A 162 15.16 6.58 11.42
C LEU A 162 15.05 6.97 9.94
N SER A 163 14.13 6.34 9.22
CA SER A 163 13.80 6.69 7.83
C SER A 163 12.30 6.95 7.72
N LEU A 164 11.98 8.16 7.27
CA LEU A 164 10.64 8.65 6.98
C LEU A 164 10.44 8.62 5.46
N ALA A 165 9.81 7.56 4.94
CA ALA A 165 9.63 7.33 3.51
C ALA A 165 8.21 6.92 3.13
N TYR A 166 7.76 7.22 1.91
CA TYR A 166 6.45 6.79 1.40
C TYR A 166 6.55 5.51 0.56
N GLU A 167 7.76 5.16 0.13
CA GLU A 167 8.07 3.89 -0.52
C GLU A 167 8.48 2.86 0.52
N GLY A 168 7.81 1.71 0.52
CA GLY A 168 8.30 0.53 1.21
C GLY A 168 9.26 -0.21 0.29
N ALA A 169 10.51 -0.41 0.71
CA ALA A 169 11.42 -1.28 -0.01
C ALA A 169 10.81 -2.68 -0.14
N GLY A 170 10.77 -3.21 -1.36
CA GLY A 170 10.39 -4.60 -1.60
C GLY A 170 11.27 -5.54 -0.78
N GLY A 171 10.70 -6.62 -0.26
CA GLY A 171 11.45 -7.59 0.51
C GLY A 171 12.49 -8.34 -0.33
N PRO A 172 13.55 -8.86 0.29
CA PRO A 172 14.55 -9.67 -0.41
C PRO A 172 13.93 -10.93 -1.02
N SER A 173 14.54 -11.44 -2.08
CA SER A 173 14.16 -12.73 -2.66
C SER A 173 14.40 -13.86 -1.66
N CYS A 174 13.52 -14.86 -1.63
CA CYS A 174 13.54 -15.91 -0.63
C CYS A 174 13.76 -17.32 -1.21
N PRO A 175 15.02 -17.76 -1.37
CA PRO A 175 15.29 -19.12 -1.79
C PRO A 175 15.20 -20.14 -0.63
N ASP A 176 15.54 -19.77 0.61
CA ASP A 176 15.60 -20.70 1.75
C ASP A 176 15.21 -20.03 3.10
N PRO A 177 13.96 -20.19 3.58
CA PRO A 177 13.51 -19.63 4.85
C PRO A 177 14.26 -20.20 6.06
N LYS A 178 14.71 -19.34 6.98
CA LYS A 178 15.45 -19.76 8.19
C LYS A 178 14.67 -19.53 9.48
N PRO A 179 14.93 -20.30 10.54
CA PRO A 179 14.25 -20.09 11.81
C PRO A 179 14.45 -18.70 12.40
N PHE A 180 13.43 -18.17 13.08
CA PHE A 180 13.53 -16.89 13.75
C PHE A 180 12.84 -16.90 15.12
N SER A 181 13.17 -15.94 15.96
CA SER A 181 12.54 -15.78 17.28
C SER A 181 12.51 -14.31 17.70
N THR A 182 11.45 -13.92 18.38
CA THR A 182 11.36 -12.62 19.06
C THR A 182 11.82 -12.81 20.50
N LEU A 183 12.89 -12.13 20.91
CA LEU A 183 13.48 -12.23 22.24
C LEU A 183 12.95 -11.16 23.21
N ASP A 184 12.53 -10.01 22.69
CA ASP A 184 11.89 -8.92 23.46
C ASP A 184 10.86 -8.21 22.58
N SER A 185 9.81 -7.69 23.21
CA SER A 185 8.78 -6.90 22.55
C SER A 185 8.10 -5.95 23.53
N VAL A 186 7.92 -4.69 23.12
CA VAL A 186 7.18 -3.68 23.88
C VAL A 186 6.27 -2.94 22.91
N VAL A 187 4.95 -3.05 23.13
CA VAL A 187 3.96 -2.26 22.39
C VAL A 187 4.18 -0.78 22.70
N VAL A 188 4.23 0.05 21.66
CA VAL A 188 4.39 1.49 21.76
C VAL A 188 3.11 2.20 21.32
N ASP A 189 2.81 3.32 21.96
CA ASP A 189 1.61 4.12 21.65
C ASP A 189 1.88 5.04 20.44
N ILE A 190 1.97 4.42 19.26
CA ILE A 190 2.09 5.13 17.98
C ILE A 190 0.81 4.87 17.18
N PRO A 191 -0.02 5.90 16.93
CA PRO A 191 -1.25 5.73 16.18
C PRO A 191 -0.97 5.31 14.73
N GLN A 192 -1.76 4.38 14.21
CA GLN A 192 -1.68 3.88 12.83
C GLN A 192 -2.87 4.38 11.99
N LYS A 193 -2.66 4.57 10.69
CA LYS A 193 -3.73 4.96 9.74
C LYS A 193 -4.86 3.93 9.69
N ALA A 194 -6.06 4.31 10.15
CA ALA A 194 -7.24 3.45 10.13
C ALA A 194 -7.62 2.97 8.72
N ALA A 195 -7.44 3.82 7.70
CA ALA A 195 -7.68 3.42 6.31
C ALA A 195 -6.74 2.29 5.85
N LYS A 196 -5.45 2.36 6.22
CA LYS A 196 -4.46 1.33 5.85
C LYS A 196 -4.64 0.04 6.64
N LEU A 197 -5.04 0.11 7.90
CA LEU A 197 -5.42 -1.07 8.68
C LEU A 197 -6.60 -1.83 8.07
N ARG A 198 -7.54 -1.13 7.40
CA ARG A 198 -8.64 -1.78 6.65
C ARG A 198 -8.17 -2.49 5.38
N GLU A 199 -7.20 -1.91 4.66
CA GLU A 199 -6.64 -2.48 3.43
C GLU A 199 -5.69 -3.66 3.71
N SER A 200 -4.86 -3.53 4.74
CA SER A 200 -3.85 -4.51 5.15
C SER A 200 -3.81 -4.54 6.68
N PRO A 201 -4.56 -5.46 7.32
CA PRO A 201 -4.56 -5.58 8.78
C PRO A 201 -3.15 -5.82 9.31
N ARG A 202 -2.76 -5.01 10.31
CA ARG A 202 -1.46 -5.07 10.98
C ARG A 202 -1.67 -5.16 12.50
N GLY A 203 -0.64 -5.60 13.21
CA GLY A 203 -0.60 -5.53 14.67
C GLY A 203 -0.36 -4.11 15.18
N PRO A 204 -0.39 -3.90 16.50
CA PRO A 204 0.03 -2.63 17.07
C PRO A 204 1.52 -2.39 16.80
N SER A 205 1.93 -1.12 16.71
CA SER A 205 3.34 -0.77 16.66
C SER A 205 4.04 -1.25 17.93
N ALA A 206 5.19 -1.91 17.77
CA ALA A 206 5.98 -2.41 18.88
C ALA A 206 7.47 -2.26 18.60
N PHE A 207 8.24 -1.93 19.64
CA PHE A 207 9.65 -2.27 19.69
C PHE A 207 9.78 -3.79 19.72
N VAL A 208 10.73 -4.33 18.96
CA VAL A 208 11.08 -5.75 19.00
C VAL A 208 12.58 -5.94 18.94
N TYR A 209 13.07 -6.95 19.65
CA TYR A 209 14.38 -7.54 19.42
C TYR A 209 14.19 -8.95 18.87
N ARG A 210 14.56 -9.14 17.60
CA ARG A 210 14.35 -10.40 16.88
C ARG A 210 15.66 -10.97 16.39
N ILE A 211 15.69 -12.30 16.30
CA ILE A 211 16.83 -13.05 15.77
C ILE A 211 16.43 -13.97 14.63
N VAL A 212 17.33 -14.19 13.68
CA VAL A 212 17.23 -15.22 12.63
C VAL A 212 18.43 -16.18 12.77
N GLN A 213 18.18 -17.48 12.62
CA GLN A 213 19.17 -18.55 12.77
C GLN A 213 19.63 -19.03 11.39
N GLY A 214 20.69 -18.41 10.88
CA GLY A 214 21.39 -18.82 9.66
C GLY A 214 22.58 -19.74 9.96
N ASP A 215 23.72 -19.48 9.32
CA ASP A 215 25.03 -20.01 9.73
C ASP A 215 25.48 -19.46 11.11
N LYS A 216 24.98 -18.27 11.46
CA LYS A 216 25.08 -17.63 12.78
C LYS A 216 23.71 -17.20 13.28
N VAL A 217 23.66 -16.62 14.47
CA VAL A 217 22.47 -15.95 15.00
C VAL A 217 22.58 -14.46 14.70
N TYR A 218 21.71 -13.97 13.82
CA TYR A 218 21.65 -12.57 13.42
C TYR A 218 20.54 -11.86 14.18
N GLY A 219 20.82 -10.72 14.78
CA GLY A 219 19.87 -9.96 15.60
C GLY A 219 19.60 -8.57 15.05
N SER A 220 18.37 -8.09 15.27
CA SER A 220 17.94 -6.74 14.93
C SER A 220 16.97 -6.18 15.97
N MET A 221 17.14 -4.90 16.28
CA MET A 221 16.28 -4.10 17.13
C MET A 221 15.63 -2.97 16.34
N ALA A 222 14.31 -2.94 16.33
CA ALA A 222 13.57 -1.93 15.60
C ALA A 222 12.11 -1.82 16.05
N LEU A 223 11.40 -0.85 15.49
CA LEU A 223 9.94 -0.80 15.50
C LEU A 223 9.37 -1.66 14.37
N THR A 224 8.29 -2.39 14.65
CA THR A 224 7.51 -3.13 13.65
C THR A 224 6.03 -3.13 14.01
N ASP A 225 5.18 -3.21 13.00
CA ASP A 225 3.74 -3.44 13.17
C ASP A 225 3.24 -4.68 12.43
N LEU A 226 4.14 -5.42 11.80
CA LEU A 226 3.80 -6.73 11.26
C LEU A 226 3.59 -7.72 12.42
N GLY A 227 2.67 -8.66 12.21
CA GLY A 227 2.28 -9.64 13.21
C GLY A 227 3.49 -10.27 13.90
N LEU A 228 3.45 -10.27 15.23
CA LEU A 228 4.45 -10.91 16.11
C LEU A 228 4.34 -12.45 16.09
N ASP A 229 3.54 -13.00 15.19
CA ASP A 229 3.28 -14.43 15.10
C ASP A 229 4.62 -15.17 14.97
N THR A 230 4.78 -16.15 15.84
CA THR A 230 5.93 -17.05 15.87
C THR A 230 5.84 -18.00 14.68
N GLY A 231 6.14 -17.52 13.48
CA GLY A 231 6.53 -18.39 12.39
C GLY A 231 7.77 -19.18 12.82
N THR A 232 7.85 -20.45 12.42
CA THR A 232 9.07 -21.24 12.67
C THR A 232 10.20 -20.85 11.75
N THR A 233 9.92 -20.20 10.60
CA THR A 233 10.91 -19.74 9.63
C THR A 233 10.49 -18.45 8.92
N THR A 234 11.46 -17.68 8.42
CA THR A 234 11.27 -16.43 7.68
C THR A 234 12.32 -16.24 6.59
N CYS A 235 11.95 -15.48 5.57
CA CYS A 235 12.82 -15.01 4.50
C CYS A 235 13.53 -13.70 4.83
N GLY A 236 13.04 -13.02 5.86
CA GLY A 236 13.47 -11.70 6.26
C GLY A 236 12.46 -11.10 7.22
N LEU A 237 12.93 -10.39 8.23
CA LEU A 237 12.08 -9.69 9.17
C LEU A 237 12.05 -8.21 8.82
N TYR A 238 10.87 -7.71 8.48
CA TYR A 238 10.67 -6.31 8.15
C TYR A 238 10.51 -5.45 9.40
N ASN A 239 11.30 -4.39 9.47
CA ASN A 239 11.36 -3.47 10.59
C ASN A 239 10.73 -2.13 10.20
N GLY A 240 9.40 -2.07 10.21
CA GLY A 240 8.66 -0.91 9.76
C GLY A 240 7.31 -0.77 10.44
N ILE A 241 6.88 0.48 10.64
CA ILE A 241 5.56 0.82 11.14
C ILE A 241 4.82 1.78 10.20
N LEU A 242 3.50 1.63 10.16
CA LEU A 242 2.60 2.65 9.65
C LEU A 242 2.52 3.79 10.66
N GLY A 243 2.91 4.99 10.24
CA GLY A 243 2.68 6.21 11.03
C GLY A 243 1.19 6.62 11.06
N PRO A 244 0.85 7.70 11.79
CA PRO A 244 -0.49 8.29 11.80
C PRO A 244 -0.88 8.92 10.46
N ASP A 245 -2.11 9.44 10.33
CA ASP A 245 -2.53 10.20 9.15
C ASP A 245 -1.52 11.33 8.84
N ASN A 246 -1.20 11.51 7.55
CA ASN A 246 -0.19 12.45 7.07
C ASN A 246 1.24 12.28 7.62
N ALA A 247 1.56 11.15 8.27
CA ALA A 247 2.92 10.71 8.49
C ALA A 247 3.35 9.69 7.42
N PRO A 248 4.61 9.70 6.97
CA PRO A 248 5.15 8.69 6.06
C PRO A 248 5.18 7.30 6.71
N PHE A 249 5.45 6.28 5.91
CA PHE A 249 5.90 5.01 6.46
C PHE A 249 7.23 5.25 7.21
N THR A 250 7.38 4.59 8.35
CA THR A 250 8.49 4.85 9.27
C THR A 250 9.26 3.56 9.54
N HIS A 251 10.56 3.60 9.28
CA HIS A 251 11.52 2.65 9.83
C HIS A 251 12.29 3.34 10.94
N PHE A 252 12.36 2.74 12.13
CA PHE A 252 13.28 3.17 13.18
C PHE A 252 13.88 1.95 13.84
N GLY A 253 15.17 1.72 13.63
CA GLY A 253 15.87 0.53 14.09
C GLY A 253 17.29 0.46 13.59
N ASP A 254 17.92 -0.68 13.76
CA ASP A 254 19.30 -0.93 13.33
C ASP A 254 19.41 -1.44 11.87
N ALA A 255 18.35 -2.09 11.37
CA ALA A 255 18.24 -2.57 10.00
C ALA A 255 16.79 -2.50 9.51
N LEU A 256 16.55 -2.12 8.25
CA LEU A 256 15.18 -2.14 7.67
C LEU A 256 14.68 -3.58 7.44
N TRP A 257 15.59 -4.45 7.04
CA TRP A 257 15.36 -5.88 6.87
C TRP A 257 16.44 -6.65 7.63
N LEU A 258 16.03 -7.59 8.48
CA LEU A 258 16.94 -8.59 9.01
C LEU A 258 16.83 -9.83 8.12
N THR A 259 17.85 -10.08 7.31
CA THR A 259 17.91 -11.18 6.35
C THR A 259 18.58 -12.42 6.95
N PRO A 260 18.26 -13.64 6.46
CA PRO A 260 18.85 -14.86 6.99
C PRO A 260 20.34 -15.07 6.71
N ASP A 261 20.91 -14.35 5.75
CA ASP A 261 22.34 -14.35 5.41
C ASP A 261 23.13 -13.27 6.18
N GLY A 262 22.44 -12.45 6.98
CA GLY A 262 23.04 -11.47 7.86
C GLY A 262 23.70 -10.28 7.17
N GLN A 263 23.46 -10.03 5.88
CA GLN A 263 24.09 -8.94 5.12
C GLN A 263 23.96 -7.58 5.81
N ASP A 264 22.79 -7.29 6.38
CA ASP A 264 22.48 -6.03 7.07
C ASP A 264 22.30 -6.22 8.60
N ALA A 265 22.73 -7.35 9.16
CA ALA A 265 22.54 -7.63 10.57
C ALA A 265 23.48 -6.79 11.44
N ALA A 266 22.91 -5.84 12.20
CA ALA A 266 23.67 -5.02 13.13
C ALA A 266 24.31 -5.84 14.27
N HIS A 267 23.70 -6.99 14.60
CA HIS A 267 24.19 -7.89 15.62
C HIS A 267 24.39 -9.29 15.07
N THR A 268 25.54 -9.89 15.37
CA THR A 268 25.87 -11.27 15.02
C THR A 268 26.38 -11.99 16.26
N PHE A 269 25.83 -13.17 16.52
CA PHE A 269 26.16 -14.00 17.67
C PHE A 269 26.42 -15.44 17.22
N ILE A 270 27.19 -16.18 18.01
CA ILE A 270 27.39 -17.62 17.78
C ILE A 270 26.16 -18.40 18.26
N THR A 271 25.53 -17.95 19.35
CA THR A 271 24.41 -18.66 19.97
C THR A 271 23.26 -17.74 20.35
N ILE A 272 22.06 -18.31 20.52
CA ILE A 272 20.90 -17.60 21.07
C ILE A 272 21.17 -17.13 22.50
N ALA A 273 21.98 -17.88 23.27
CA ALA A 273 22.33 -17.52 24.64
C ALA A 273 23.14 -16.21 24.67
N GLU A 274 24.06 -16.02 23.73
CA GLU A 274 24.80 -14.75 23.57
C GLU A 274 23.87 -13.60 23.18
N ALA A 275 22.92 -13.82 22.26
CA ALA A 275 21.91 -12.82 21.90
C ALA A 275 21.06 -12.41 23.11
N LYS A 276 20.66 -13.37 23.96
CA LYS A 276 19.95 -13.09 25.23
C LYS A 276 20.83 -12.36 26.24
N ALA A 277 22.12 -12.68 26.30
CA ALA A 277 23.07 -11.99 27.17
C ALA A 277 23.27 -10.52 26.75
N TYR A 278 23.24 -10.24 25.45
CA TYR A 278 23.31 -8.87 24.93
C TYR A 278 22.20 -7.96 25.48
N MET A 279 21.02 -8.50 25.77
CA MET A 279 19.90 -7.75 26.38
C MET A 279 20.23 -7.16 27.77
N GLN A 280 21.26 -7.70 28.44
CA GLN A 280 21.72 -7.22 29.74
C GLN A 280 22.75 -6.09 29.63
N THR A 281 23.17 -5.72 28.42
CA THR A 281 24.16 -4.66 28.20
C THR A 281 23.51 -3.27 28.27
N GLN A 282 24.30 -2.27 28.68
CA GLN A 282 23.84 -0.89 28.66
C GLN A 282 23.53 -0.41 27.23
N GLU A 283 24.31 -0.85 26.24
CA GLU A 283 24.07 -0.53 24.83
C GLU A 283 22.65 -0.95 24.39
N TYR A 284 22.24 -2.18 24.72
CA TYR A 284 20.89 -2.67 24.45
C TYR A 284 19.81 -1.82 25.11
N GLN A 285 19.97 -1.51 26.40
CA GLN A 285 19.00 -0.74 27.16
C GLN A 285 18.86 0.69 26.63
N ASP A 286 19.97 1.31 26.22
CA ASP A 286 19.96 2.65 25.63
C ASP A 286 19.26 2.65 24.26
N ILE A 287 19.55 1.69 23.39
CA ILE A 287 18.88 1.61 22.08
C ILE A 287 17.38 1.33 22.28
N LYS A 288 17.02 0.40 23.16
CA LYS A 288 15.62 0.07 23.47
C LYS A 288 14.85 1.29 23.95
N ARG A 289 15.41 2.07 24.89
CA ARG A 289 14.77 3.30 25.38
C ARG A 289 14.62 4.33 24.27
N MET A 290 15.65 4.54 23.45
CA MET A 290 15.58 5.46 22.31
C MET A 290 14.46 5.06 21.35
N LEU A 291 14.39 3.79 20.94
CA LEU A 291 13.37 3.31 19.99
C LEU A 291 11.95 3.42 20.56
N ILE A 292 11.75 3.08 21.83
CA ILE A 292 10.43 3.18 22.51
C ILE A 292 9.99 4.64 22.68
N SER A 293 10.93 5.59 22.77
CA SER A 293 10.63 7.01 22.95
C SER A 293 10.13 7.72 21.68
N LEU A 294 10.07 7.01 20.53
CA LEU A 294 9.63 7.62 19.27
C LEU A 294 8.18 8.10 19.38
N ALA A 295 8.01 9.41 19.15
CA ALA A 295 6.73 10.03 18.91
C ALA A 295 6.67 10.50 17.45
N LEU A 296 5.63 10.07 16.74
CA LEU A 296 5.32 10.55 15.39
C LEU A 296 4.19 11.57 15.44
N ARG A 297 4.44 12.72 14.84
CA ARG A 297 3.46 13.77 14.62
C ARG A 297 3.02 13.73 13.15
N PRO A 298 1.72 13.89 12.86
CA PRO A 298 1.29 14.23 11.51
C PRO A 298 2.11 15.41 11.03
N VAL A 299 2.59 15.39 9.78
CA VAL A 299 2.91 16.68 9.16
C VAL A 299 1.60 17.43 9.21
N LYS A 300 1.59 18.57 9.89
CA LYS A 300 0.68 19.63 9.46
C LYS A 300 1.21 20.01 8.09
N ALA A 301 0.82 19.24 7.06
CA ALA A 301 1.07 19.61 5.68
C ALA A 301 0.73 21.09 5.64
N ALA A 302 1.72 21.94 5.33
CA ALA A 302 1.47 23.37 5.25
C ALA A 302 0.21 23.50 4.42
N ALA A 303 -0.90 23.92 5.05
CA ALA A 303 -2.22 23.61 4.54
C ALA A 303 -2.24 24.05 3.09
N ALA A 304 -2.31 23.07 2.18
CA ALA A 304 -2.23 23.35 0.76
C ALA A 304 -3.26 24.45 0.51
N PRO A 305 -2.85 25.59 -0.08
CA PRO A 305 -3.73 26.74 -0.19
C PRO A 305 -5.06 26.27 -0.77
N ARG A 306 -6.13 26.47 -0.01
CA ARG A 306 -7.44 25.98 -0.43
C ARG A 306 -7.98 26.95 -1.46
N PHE A 307 -8.26 26.47 -2.67
CA PHE A 307 -9.07 27.24 -3.60
C PHE A 307 -10.53 27.12 -3.20
N VAL A 308 -11.22 28.25 -3.14
CA VAL A 308 -12.67 28.32 -2.93
C VAL A 308 -13.24 29.10 -4.11
N THR A 309 -14.24 28.51 -4.75
CA THR A 309 -14.99 29.17 -5.82
C THR A 309 -15.66 30.45 -5.32
N LEU A 310 -15.87 31.42 -6.19
CA LEU A 310 -16.45 32.72 -5.82
C LEU A 310 -17.85 32.59 -5.20
N ASP A 311 -18.62 31.59 -5.65
CA ASP A 311 -19.95 31.29 -5.11
C ASP A 311 -19.93 30.34 -3.90
N GLY A 312 -18.74 29.91 -3.47
CA GLY A 312 -18.56 28.98 -2.34
C GLY A 312 -19.08 27.57 -2.60
N SER A 313 -19.52 27.24 -3.82
CA SER A 313 -20.15 25.95 -4.16
C SER A 313 -19.17 24.77 -4.17
N ALA A 314 -17.90 25.06 -4.43
CA ALA A 314 -16.84 24.07 -4.46
C ALA A 314 -15.53 24.62 -3.87
N SER A 315 -14.76 23.72 -3.26
CA SER A 315 -13.41 24.01 -2.79
C SER A 315 -12.51 22.78 -2.83
N PHE A 316 -11.22 22.97 -3.02
CA PHE A 316 -10.21 21.90 -3.07
C PHE A 316 -8.84 22.42 -2.65
N GLU A 317 -7.94 21.51 -2.28
CA GLU A 317 -6.55 21.79 -1.95
C GLU A 317 -5.74 22.02 -3.22
N LEU A 318 -5.02 23.14 -3.30
CA LEU A 318 -4.18 23.48 -4.44
C LEU A 318 -2.73 23.05 -4.17
N PRO A 319 -2.11 22.23 -5.04
CA PRO A 319 -0.71 21.87 -4.89
C PRO A 319 0.20 23.11 -4.81
N ALA A 320 1.33 22.97 -4.11
CA ALA A 320 2.30 24.07 -3.99
C ALA A 320 2.77 24.52 -5.39
N GLY A 321 2.79 25.84 -5.62
CA GLY A 321 3.18 26.43 -6.90
C GLY A 321 2.10 26.42 -7.99
N TRP A 322 0.99 25.69 -7.79
CA TRP A 322 -0.12 25.67 -8.74
C TRP A 322 -1.04 26.88 -8.54
N THR A 323 -1.78 27.24 -9.59
CA THR A 323 -2.77 28.30 -9.55
C THR A 323 -4.12 27.80 -10.03
N ALA A 324 -5.20 28.38 -9.52
CA ALA A 324 -6.56 28.08 -9.96
C ALA A 324 -7.32 29.39 -10.24
N LYS A 325 -8.10 29.39 -11.31
CA LYS A 325 -8.85 30.57 -11.77
C LYS A 325 -10.27 30.17 -12.11
N GLY A 326 -11.24 30.91 -11.56
CA GLY A 326 -12.64 30.80 -11.99
C GLY A 326 -12.77 31.19 -13.47
N VAL A 327 -13.44 30.35 -14.25
CA VAL A 327 -13.72 30.58 -15.67
C VAL A 327 -15.22 30.58 -15.91
N PRO A 328 -15.73 31.35 -16.89
CA PRO A 328 -17.15 31.30 -17.25
C PRO A 328 -17.59 29.87 -17.57
N ALA A 329 -18.69 29.44 -16.98
CA ALA A 329 -19.28 28.13 -17.23
C ALA A 329 -20.82 28.22 -17.18
N GLY A 330 -21.47 27.42 -18.01
CA GLY A 330 -22.94 27.40 -18.10
C GLY A 330 -23.51 28.60 -18.85
N THR A 331 -24.83 28.74 -18.76
CA THR A 331 -25.60 29.87 -19.30
C THR A 331 -26.46 30.46 -18.17
N PRO A 332 -27.09 31.64 -18.35
CA PRO A 332 -28.03 32.16 -17.37
C PRO A 332 -29.16 31.18 -17.00
N GLU A 333 -29.61 30.38 -17.97
CA GLU A 333 -30.64 29.35 -17.78
C GLU A 333 -30.10 28.07 -17.11
N PHE A 334 -28.81 27.80 -17.28
CA PHE A 334 -28.12 26.63 -16.72
C PHE A 334 -26.83 27.06 -16.02
N PRO A 335 -26.93 27.69 -14.83
CA PRO A 335 -25.77 28.25 -14.16
C PRO A 335 -24.80 27.15 -13.73
N ALA A 336 -23.51 27.35 -14.01
CA ALA A 336 -22.47 26.42 -13.64
C ALA A 336 -21.24 27.15 -13.09
N THR A 337 -20.44 26.41 -12.34
CA THR A 337 -19.17 26.85 -11.79
C THR A 337 -18.03 26.20 -12.57
N GLY A 338 -17.16 27.03 -13.15
CA GLY A 338 -15.99 26.60 -13.91
C GLY A 338 -14.71 27.03 -13.21
N VAL A 339 -13.72 26.14 -13.11
CA VAL A 339 -12.38 26.47 -12.61
C VAL A 339 -11.34 25.79 -13.48
N ASP A 340 -10.35 26.56 -13.93
CA ASP A 340 -9.15 26.03 -14.57
C ASP A 340 -7.98 26.02 -13.58
N VAL A 341 -7.21 24.93 -13.58
CA VAL A 341 -6.02 24.76 -12.74
C VAL A 341 -4.78 24.69 -13.62
N PHE A 342 -3.75 25.42 -13.23
CA PHE A 342 -2.48 25.53 -13.92
C PHE A 342 -1.33 25.09 -13.01
N ASN A 343 -0.37 24.36 -13.56
CA ASN A 343 0.85 23.97 -12.86
C ASN A 343 1.85 25.15 -12.76
N GLU A 344 3.04 24.88 -12.22
CA GLU A 344 4.12 25.86 -12.03
C GLU A 344 4.62 26.46 -13.35
N ASP A 345 4.51 25.72 -14.45
CA ASP A 345 4.86 26.16 -15.81
C ASP A 345 3.71 26.91 -16.51
N ASN A 346 2.64 27.23 -15.79
CA ASN A 346 1.42 27.84 -16.31
C ASN A 346 0.72 27.01 -17.40
N LYS A 347 0.95 25.69 -17.42
CA LYS A 347 0.21 24.74 -18.26
C LYS A 347 -1.08 24.35 -17.55
N LYS A 348 -2.21 24.40 -18.26
CA LYS A 348 -3.49 23.90 -17.74
C LYS A 348 -3.39 22.39 -17.53
N VAL A 349 -3.67 21.94 -16.32
CA VAL A 349 -3.54 20.53 -15.90
C VAL A 349 -4.84 19.93 -15.38
N ALA A 350 -5.84 20.75 -15.02
CA ALA A 350 -7.17 20.27 -14.67
C ALA A 350 -8.26 21.31 -14.93
N ASN A 351 -9.50 20.84 -14.99
CA ASN A 351 -10.70 21.67 -15.00
C ASN A 351 -11.77 21.08 -14.07
N LEU A 352 -12.43 21.96 -13.32
CA LEU A 352 -13.65 21.69 -12.58
C LEU A 352 -14.83 22.30 -13.32
N TYR A 353 -15.88 21.50 -13.54
CA TYR A 353 -17.20 21.92 -13.96
C TYR A 353 -18.23 21.41 -12.97
N TYR A 354 -19.10 22.29 -12.46
CA TYR A 354 -20.19 21.92 -11.56
C TYR A 354 -21.45 22.72 -11.89
N GLY A 355 -22.46 22.07 -12.47
CA GLY A 355 -23.71 22.73 -12.86
C GLY A 355 -24.65 21.88 -13.71
N TYR A 356 -25.79 22.48 -14.10
CA TYR A 356 -26.93 21.77 -14.70
C TYR A 356 -26.73 21.41 -16.18
N GLY A 357 -25.53 21.60 -16.72
CA GLY A 357 -25.21 21.21 -18.09
C GLY A 357 -25.12 19.70 -18.25
N THR A 358 -25.77 19.19 -19.30
CA THR A 358 -25.81 17.76 -19.66
C THR A 358 -24.93 17.43 -20.87
N GLY A 359 -24.26 18.43 -21.45
CA GLY A 359 -23.45 18.24 -22.66
C GLY A 359 -21.99 17.92 -22.34
N LEU A 360 -21.63 16.64 -22.31
CA LEU A 360 -20.23 16.23 -22.22
C LEU A 360 -19.45 16.44 -23.53
N GLY A 361 -20.12 16.85 -24.60
CA GLY A 361 -19.51 17.07 -25.90
C GLY A 361 -18.81 15.81 -26.45
N GLY A 362 -18.29 15.91 -27.67
CA GLY A 362 -17.54 14.84 -28.31
C GLY A 362 -18.41 13.88 -29.11
N GLY A 363 -18.16 13.82 -30.42
CA GLY A 363 -18.69 12.78 -31.28
C GLY A 363 -17.91 11.49 -31.08
N CYS A 364 -18.63 10.38 -30.91
CA CYS A 364 -18.05 9.05 -30.93
C CYS A 364 -17.91 8.56 -32.37
N GLY A 365 -16.70 8.22 -32.80
CA GLY A 365 -16.51 7.46 -34.04
C GLY A 365 -17.06 6.02 -33.90
N PRO A 366 -17.24 5.28 -35.01
CA PRO A 366 -17.70 3.89 -34.96
C PRO A 366 -16.69 2.97 -34.24
N GLU A 367 -15.42 3.35 -34.16
CA GLU A 367 -14.38 2.57 -33.50
C GLU A 367 -14.53 2.57 -31.98
N LYS A 368 -14.46 1.38 -31.38
CA LYS A 368 -14.42 1.20 -29.93
C LYS A 368 -13.03 0.76 -29.51
N TYR A 369 -12.50 1.39 -28.47
CA TYR A 369 -11.19 1.13 -27.92
C TYR A 369 -11.31 0.52 -26.54
N THR A 370 -10.34 -0.31 -26.17
CA THR A 370 -10.32 -0.96 -24.86
C THR A 370 -9.90 0.05 -23.79
N ALA A 371 -10.77 0.29 -22.82
CA ALA A 371 -10.45 1.11 -21.64
C ALA A 371 -9.90 0.22 -20.52
N THR A 372 -8.81 0.64 -19.88
CA THR A 372 -8.20 -0.03 -18.72
C THR A 372 -8.10 0.98 -17.57
N GLU A 373 -8.62 0.63 -16.39
CA GLU A 373 -8.37 1.40 -15.17
C GLU A 373 -7.04 0.99 -14.55
N LEU A 374 -6.16 1.95 -14.35
CA LEU A 374 -4.82 1.72 -13.79
C LEU A 374 -4.73 2.08 -12.31
N ASP A 375 -5.56 3.01 -11.82
CA ASP A 375 -5.58 3.44 -10.42
C ASP A 375 -6.97 3.94 -10.02
N THR A 376 -7.30 3.76 -8.75
CA THR A 376 -8.57 4.13 -8.13
C THR A 376 -8.36 4.51 -6.67
N ALA A 377 -9.11 5.50 -6.18
CA ALA A 377 -9.06 5.89 -4.78
C ALA A 377 -10.38 6.52 -4.33
N SER A 378 -10.66 6.47 -3.03
CA SER A 378 -11.82 7.16 -2.45
C SER A 378 -11.70 8.68 -2.62
N SER A 379 -12.81 9.34 -2.98
CA SER A 379 -12.93 10.79 -2.95
C SER A 379 -13.16 11.31 -1.53
N SER A 380 -12.99 12.61 -1.29
CA SER A 380 -13.38 13.24 -0.02
C SER A 380 -14.85 13.68 0.02
N LEU A 381 -15.62 13.41 -1.03
CA LEU A 381 -17.05 13.70 -1.07
C LEU A 381 -17.80 12.66 -0.23
N ASP A 382 -18.26 13.09 0.93
CA ASP A 382 -18.87 12.27 1.98
C ASP A 382 -20.39 12.46 2.10
N ALA A 383 -20.96 13.39 1.34
CA ALA A 383 -22.40 13.56 1.26
C ALA A 383 -23.11 12.31 0.70
N ASP A 384 -24.34 12.05 1.17
CA ASP A 384 -25.12 10.84 0.83
C ASP A 384 -25.22 10.60 -0.69
N TRP A 385 -25.44 11.65 -1.48
CA TRP A 385 -25.52 11.56 -2.94
C TRP A 385 -24.22 10.99 -3.55
N ALA A 386 -23.07 11.42 -3.04
CA ALA A 386 -21.75 11.01 -3.53
C ALA A 386 -21.45 9.56 -3.15
N VAL A 387 -21.79 9.17 -1.92
CA VAL A 387 -21.64 7.79 -1.44
C VAL A 387 -22.55 6.84 -2.24
N GLN A 388 -23.81 7.22 -2.47
CA GLN A 388 -24.76 6.42 -3.24
C GLN A 388 -24.34 6.27 -4.71
N ALA A 389 -23.91 7.37 -5.34
CA ALA A 389 -23.37 7.36 -6.70
C ALA A 389 -22.01 6.63 -6.79
N GLY A 390 -21.35 6.38 -5.66
CA GLY A 390 -20.03 5.74 -5.57
C GLY A 390 -18.92 6.60 -6.18
N VAL A 391 -18.93 7.88 -5.85
CA VAL A 391 -17.98 8.85 -6.38
C VAL A 391 -16.57 8.54 -5.92
N ARG A 392 -15.68 8.33 -6.88
CA ARG A 392 -14.29 7.96 -6.65
C ARG A 392 -13.35 8.61 -7.66
N PHE A 393 -12.09 8.69 -7.29
CA PHE A 393 -11.02 8.99 -8.23
C PHE A 393 -10.74 7.78 -9.12
N SER A 394 -10.44 8.04 -10.40
CA SER A 394 -10.06 7.02 -11.37
C SER A 394 -9.03 7.58 -12.36
N TYR A 395 -8.01 6.78 -12.65
CA TYR A 395 -7.08 6.97 -13.77
C TYR A 395 -7.25 5.84 -14.76
N ARG A 396 -7.61 6.20 -16.00
CA ARG A 396 -7.96 5.24 -17.06
C ARG A 396 -7.21 5.56 -18.34
N VAL A 397 -6.95 4.50 -19.09
CA VAL A 397 -6.21 4.53 -20.35
C VAL A 397 -7.03 3.84 -21.43
N LEU A 398 -7.10 4.45 -22.60
CA LEU A 398 -7.81 3.98 -23.77
C LEU A 398 -6.81 3.56 -24.85
N ASP A 399 -6.82 2.28 -25.22
CA ASP A 399 -5.92 1.72 -26.23
C ASP A 399 -6.42 1.99 -27.65
N GLN A 400 -5.77 2.96 -28.33
CA GLN A 400 -6.07 3.37 -29.69
C GLN A 400 -4.98 2.93 -30.67
N THR A 401 -4.16 1.95 -30.30
CA THR A 401 -3.08 1.43 -31.16
C THR A 401 -3.62 0.77 -32.43
N SER A 402 -4.85 0.23 -32.39
CA SER A 402 -5.56 -0.32 -33.55
C SER A 402 -5.77 0.68 -34.70
N VAL A 403 -5.69 1.98 -34.41
CA VAL A 403 -5.79 3.08 -35.39
C VAL A 403 -4.52 3.94 -35.43
N GLY A 404 -3.41 3.45 -34.86
CA GLY A 404 -2.12 4.14 -34.84
C GLY A 404 -2.05 5.38 -33.92
N LYS A 405 -2.99 5.55 -32.96
CA LYS A 405 -3.09 6.75 -32.10
C LYS A 405 -2.60 6.54 -30.66
N GLY A 406 -1.84 5.47 -30.40
CA GLY A 406 -1.25 5.16 -29.08
C GLY A 406 -2.27 4.96 -27.96
N PHE A 407 -1.90 5.32 -26.73
CA PHE A 407 -2.73 5.20 -25.52
C PHE A 407 -3.12 6.58 -24.98
N SER A 408 -4.39 6.97 -25.12
CA SER A 408 -4.91 8.20 -24.48
C SER A 408 -5.33 7.92 -23.04
N TYR A 409 -5.42 8.95 -22.20
CA TYR A 409 -5.73 8.77 -20.79
C TYR A 409 -6.65 9.85 -20.24
N GLN A 410 -7.24 9.56 -19.08
CA GLN A 410 -8.03 10.52 -18.30
C GLN A 410 -7.86 10.27 -16.80
N VAL A 411 -7.73 11.35 -16.04
CA VAL A 411 -7.59 11.35 -14.57
C VAL A 411 -8.70 12.20 -14.00
N GLY A 412 -9.57 11.67 -13.14
CA GLY A 412 -10.64 12.49 -12.56
C GLY A 412 -11.61 11.76 -11.65
N LEU A 413 -12.63 12.49 -11.21
CA LEU A 413 -13.76 11.92 -10.49
C LEU A 413 -14.72 11.22 -11.45
N VAL A 414 -15.20 10.05 -11.02
CA VAL A 414 -16.20 9.24 -11.72
C VAL A 414 -17.24 8.73 -10.74
N ASP A 415 -18.44 8.43 -11.23
CA ASP A 415 -19.45 7.67 -10.50
C ASP A 415 -19.39 6.17 -10.88
N LYS A 416 -20.26 5.35 -10.27
CA LYS A 416 -20.36 3.90 -10.55
C LYS A 416 -20.60 3.57 -12.02
N SER A 417 -21.28 4.43 -12.77
CA SER A 417 -21.65 4.22 -14.17
C SER A 417 -20.55 4.72 -15.11
N SER A 418 -20.13 5.98 -14.96
CA SER A 418 -19.11 6.60 -15.82
C SER A 418 -17.72 6.03 -15.58
N GLY A 419 -17.45 5.49 -14.39
CA GLY A 419 -16.18 4.91 -13.99
C GLY A 419 -15.95 3.47 -14.47
N GLN A 420 -16.93 2.80 -15.05
CA GLN A 420 -16.74 1.43 -15.54
C GLN A 420 -15.89 1.43 -16.81
N PRO A 421 -14.76 0.70 -16.84
CA PRO A 421 -14.01 0.48 -18.07
C PRO A 421 -14.87 -0.32 -19.05
N THR A 422 -15.29 0.32 -20.13
CA THR A 422 -16.03 -0.32 -21.22
C THR A 422 -15.35 0.00 -22.55
N ASN A 423 -15.57 -0.86 -23.55
CA ASN A 423 -15.07 -0.59 -24.88
C ASN A 423 -15.80 0.63 -25.46
N SER A 424 -15.09 1.73 -25.60
CA SER A 424 -15.64 3.04 -25.96
C SER A 424 -14.68 3.80 -26.86
N CYS A 425 -15.21 4.72 -27.66
CA CYS A 425 -14.41 5.68 -28.43
C CYS A 425 -13.85 6.81 -27.56
N LEU A 426 -14.45 7.04 -26.38
CA LEU A 426 -14.22 8.19 -25.49
C LEU A 426 -14.28 7.74 -24.03
N MET A 427 -13.56 8.46 -23.17
CA MET A 427 -13.67 8.34 -21.72
C MET A 427 -14.20 9.66 -21.15
N TYR A 428 -15.04 9.58 -20.12
CA TYR A 428 -15.55 10.74 -19.41
C TYR A 428 -15.30 10.59 -17.91
N SER A 429 -14.70 11.62 -17.30
CA SER A 429 -14.57 11.76 -15.86
C SER A 429 -15.66 12.68 -15.33
N VAL A 430 -16.84 12.08 -15.12
CA VAL A 430 -18.08 12.80 -14.79
C VAL A 430 -18.81 12.06 -13.69
N VAL A 431 -19.41 12.81 -12.80
CA VAL A 431 -20.27 12.35 -11.73
C VAL A 431 -21.66 12.91 -11.98
N ASN A 432 -22.60 12.00 -12.23
CA ASN A 432 -24.01 12.33 -12.39
C ASN A 432 -24.71 12.40 -11.03
N GLY A 433 -25.74 13.23 -10.92
CA GLY A 433 -26.56 13.33 -9.72
C GLY A 433 -25.92 14.14 -8.58
N ALA A 434 -24.95 15.00 -8.89
CA ALA A 434 -24.51 16.02 -7.95
C ALA A 434 -25.64 17.05 -7.72
N PRO A 435 -25.67 17.80 -6.60
CA PRO A 435 -26.82 18.66 -6.25
C PRO A 435 -27.23 19.67 -7.34
N ARG A 436 -26.25 20.15 -8.13
CA ARG A 436 -26.46 21.07 -9.26
C ARG A 436 -26.45 20.37 -10.63
N GLY A 437 -26.65 19.05 -10.70
CA GLY A 437 -26.65 18.27 -11.94
C GLY A 437 -25.37 17.48 -12.14
N SER A 438 -24.49 17.95 -13.03
CA SER A 438 -23.25 17.27 -13.40
C SER A 438 -22.06 17.85 -12.65
N LEU A 439 -21.16 16.97 -12.22
CA LEU A 439 -19.86 17.34 -11.67
C LEU A 439 -18.77 16.67 -12.49
N SER A 440 -17.77 17.44 -12.94
CA SER A 440 -16.54 16.92 -13.52
C SER A 440 -15.37 17.63 -12.86
N PHE A 441 -14.46 16.88 -12.26
CA PHE A 441 -13.16 17.42 -11.85
C PHE A 441 -12.09 16.46 -12.33
N ALA A 442 -11.41 16.87 -13.38
CA ALA A 442 -10.53 16.00 -14.14
C ALA A 442 -9.38 16.79 -14.74
N ASP A 443 -8.34 16.07 -15.16
CA ASP A 443 -7.25 16.64 -15.93
C ASP A 443 -7.75 17.30 -17.23
N ARG A 444 -8.82 16.74 -17.81
CA ARG A 444 -9.53 17.28 -18.97
C ARG A 444 -11.00 16.88 -19.00
N SER A 445 -11.83 17.78 -19.55
CA SER A 445 -13.26 17.53 -19.76
C SER A 445 -13.54 16.64 -20.98
N SER A 446 -12.70 16.72 -22.02
CA SER A 446 -12.85 15.96 -23.27
C SER A 446 -11.53 15.86 -24.04
N LYS A 447 -11.48 14.93 -25.01
CA LYS A 447 -10.35 14.74 -25.93
C LYS A 447 -10.05 16.00 -26.76
N SER A 448 -8.83 16.52 -26.75
CA SER A 448 -8.30 17.56 -27.64
C SER A 448 -7.22 17.02 -28.61
N ALA A 449 -6.87 17.79 -29.64
CA ALA A 449 -5.93 17.35 -30.68
C ALA A 449 -4.47 17.28 -30.20
N ASP A 450 -4.11 18.11 -29.23
CA ASP A 450 -2.75 18.24 -28.69
C ASP A 450 -2.51 17.37 -27.45
N GLU A 451 -3.34 16.34 -27.26
CA GLU A 451 -3.27 15.54 -26.06
C GLU A 451 -2.01 14.68 -26.01
N PRO A 452 -1.32 14.65 -24.85
CA PRO A 452 -0.27 13.68 -24.63
C PRO A 452 -0.87 12.28 -24.70
N VAL A 453 -0.30 11.48 -25.60
CA VAL A 453 -0.61 10.07 -25.81
C VAL A 453 0.62 9.29 -25.38
N PHE A 454 0.43 8.26 -24.57
CA PHE A 454 1.52 7.36 -24.24
C PHE A 454 1.80 6.42 -25.41
N ALA A 455 3.08 6.15 -25.68
CA ALA A 455 3.49 5.18 -26.69
C ALA A 455 3.19 3.73 -26.24
N SER A 456 3.08 3.49 -24.93
CA SER A 456 2.82 2.17 -24.37
C SER A 456 2.03 2.19 -23.07
N MET A 457 1.43 1.05 -22.72
CA MET A 457 0.82 0.84 -21.40
C MET A 457 1.85 0.91 -20.25
N THR A 458 3.12 0.59 -20.52
CA THR A 458 4.21 0.73 -19.54
C THR A 458 4.45 2.20 -19.18
N GLU A 459 4.50 3.08 -20.18
CA GLU A 459 4.65 4.52 -19.98
C GLU A 459 3.44 5.10 -19.23
N ALA A 460 2.23 4.64 -19.58
CA ALA A 460 1.02 5.04 -18.86
C ALA A 460 1.03 4.63 -17.38
N ARG A 461 1.65 3.49 -17.03
CA ARG A 461 1.87 3.10 -15.63
C ARG A 461 2.96 3.93 -14.96
N ALA A 462 4.06 4.21 -15.67
CA ALA A 462 5.15 5.04 -15.17
C ALA A 462 4.69 6.48 -14.86
N TYR A 463 3.71 7.00 -15.59
CA TYR A 463 3.10 8.30 -15.29
C TYR A 463 2.55 8.39 -13.85
N MET A 464 2.07 7.28 -13.27
CA MET A 464 1.53 7.28 -11.90
C MET A 464 2.58 7.57 -10.84
N GLU A 465 3.86 7.36 -11.17
CA GLU A 465 4.99 7.64 -10.28
C GLU A 465 5.51 9.08 -10.44
N THR A 466 4.93 9.86 -11.38
CA THR A 466 5.37 11.24 -11.60
C THR A 466 4.84 12.19 -10.53
N PRO A 467 5.61 13.23 -10.16
CA PRO A 467 5.13 14.27 -9.24
C PRO A 467 3.83 14.94 -9.70
N GLU A 468 3.67 15.19 -11.00
CA GLU A 468 2.46 15.79 -11.57
C GLU A 468 1.21 14.93 -11.30
N TYR A 469 1.30 13.62 -11.52
CA TYR A 469 0.20 12.71 -11.26
C TYR A 469 -0.19 12.67 -9.78
N LEU A 470 0.81 12.61 -8.89
CA LEU A 470 0.57 12.61 -7.44
C LEU A 470 -0.10 13.91 -6.97
N LYS A 471 0.31 15.06 -7.51
CA LYS A 471 -0.33 16.37 -7.29
C LYS A 471 -1.78 16.38 -7.79
N LEU A 472 -2.04 15.92 -9.03
CA LEU A 472 -3.39 15.82 -9.59
C LEU A 472 -4.30 14.94 -8.74
N LYS A 473 -3.84 13.72 -8.41
CA LYS A 473 -4.60 12.76 -7.62
C LYS A 473 -4.99 13.34 -6.26
N THR A 474 -4.06 14.00 -5.58
CA THR A 474 -4.31 14.62 -4.27
C THR A 474 -5.33 15.74 -4.38
N MET A 475 -5.13 16.68 -5.30
CA MET A 475 -6.04 17.80 -5.55
C MET A 475 -7.46 17.34 -5.88
N ILE A 476 -7.61 16.45 -6.86
CA ILE A 476 -8.93 15.98 -7.33
C ILE A 476 -9.69 15.27 -6.20
N ARG A 477 -8.99 14.48 -5.36
CA ARG A 477 -9.60 13.79 -4.23
C ARG A 477 -10.02 14.73 -3.10
N SER A 478 -9.36 15.89 -2.96
CA SER A 478 -9.65 16.89 -1.92
C SER A 478 -10.91 17.72 -2.17
N LEU A 479 -11.57 17.54 -3.32
CA LEU A 479 -12.77 18.30 -3.68
C LEU A 479 -13.88 18.13 -2.63
N LYS A 480 -14.37 19.27 -2.16
CA LYS A 480 -15.59 19.40 -1.36
C LYS A 480 -16.61 20.23 -2.14
N ILE A 481 -17.85 19.79 -2.08
CA ILE A 481 -19.02 20.49 -2.62
C ILE A 481 -19.90 20.91 -1.45
N SER A 482 -20.29 22.18 -1.40
CA SER A 482 -21.30 22.65 -0.46
C SER A 482 -22.68 22.39 -1.05
N SER A 483 -23.59 21.88 -0.21
CA SER A 483 -24.99 21.62 -0.53
C SER A 483 -25.84 22.87 -0.43
#